data_AF-A0A7J8ZPE6-F1
#
_entry.id   AF-A0A7J8ZPE6-F1
#
_cell.length_a   1.000
_cell.length_b   1.000
_cell.length_c   1.000
_cell.angle_alpha   90.00
_cell.angle_beta   90.00
_cell.angle_gamma   90.00
#
_symmetry.space_group_name_H-M   'P 1'
#
loop_
_entity.id
_entity.type
_entity.pdbx_description
1 polymer ?
#
loop_
_entity_poly.entity_id
_entity_poly.type
_entity_poly.pdbx_seq_one_letter_code
_entity_poly.pdbx_strand_id
1 'polypeptide(L)'
;MHPDKYSTWKMLQWDPPEFGRAPGGPPSNVAISHVRLGGRAAFMGKVGEDEFGDELVLMMNKERVQTRGVKFDETVKTGCTYMKVKFDENGKLKMETVKESAEDSLLSSELNLAVLKEARIFHFNSEVLTSPSMRSTLFKAIAWSKKFGGLIFFDLNLPLPLWRSRDKTREVIKKAWNKADIIEVSRQELEFLLDEEYYERKRNYRPQYYAESFDQTKKRRDYYHYTREEISPLWHDGLKFLFVTDGTLRIHYYTPLFDGVVVGTEDVLITPFTCDRTGSGDAVVAGITRKLTTYPEMFENQDVLERQLRFAVAAGIISQWTIGAVRGFPTESATQNLKEQVYVPSMW
;
A
#
# COMPACT_ATOMS: atom_id res chain seq x y z
N MET A 1 -20.70 -9.09 -13.53
CA MET A 1 -20.02 -7.81 -13.83
C MET A 1 -20.72 -6.72 -13.02
N HIS A 2 -19.98 -5.97 -12.20
CA HIS A 2 -20.54 -4.76 -11.58
C HIS A 2 -20.66 -3.68 -12.67
N PRO A 3 -21.80 -2.97 -12.81
CA PRO A 3 -21.89 -1.84 -13.72
C PRO A 3 -20.90 -0.74 -13.33
N ASP A 4 -20.25 -0.10 -14.32
CA ASP A 4 -19.24 0.95 -14.13
C ASP A 4 -19.88 2.24 -13.58
N LYS A 5 -20.14 2.23 -12.27
CA LYS A 5 -20.61 3.39 -11.51
C LYS A 5 -19.53 4.46 -11.31
N TYR A 6 -18.27 4.18 -11.65
CA TYR A 6 -17.15 5.09 -11.36
C TYR A 6 -17.07 6.20 -12.39
N SER A 7 -17.44 5.92 -13.64
CA SER A 7 -17.61 6.92 -14.70
C SER A 7 -18.58 8.05 -14.31
N THR A 8 -19.61 7.77 -13.52
CA THR A 8 -20.62 8.76 -13.09
C THR A 8 -20.16 9.61 -11.90
N TRP A 9 -19.09 9.22 -11.21
CA TRP A 9 -18.56 9.93 -10.03
C TRP A 9 -17.54 11.01 -10.39
N LYS A 10 -17.12 11.08 -11.66
CA LYS A 10 -16.23 12.12 -12.22
C LYS A 10 -16.76 13.56 -12.09
N MET A 11 -17.92 13.80 -11.47
CA MET A 11 -18.56 15.12 -11.33
C MET A 11 -18.96 15.48 -9.90
N LEU A 12 -18.67 14.64 -8.89
CA LEU A 12 -19.10 14.89 -7.51
C LEU A 12 -18.08 15.76 -6.75
N GLN A 13 -18.54 16.87 -6.15
CA GLN A 13 -17.77 17.67 -5.20
C GLN A 13 -17.70 16.98 -3.83
N TRP A 14 -16.53 17.06 -3.18
CA TRP A 14 -16.29 16.53 -1.83
C TRP A 14 -16.97 17.39 -0.74
N ASP A 15 -17.90 16.80 0.02
CA ASP A 15 -18.53 17.36 1.23
C ASP A 15 -18.49 16.30 2.34
N PRO A 16 -17.42 16.24 3.15
CA PRO A 16 -17.27 15.20 4.15
C PRO A 16 -18.20 15.46 5.35
N PRO A 17 -18.85 14.42 5.92
CA PRO A 17 -19.60 14.58 7.16
C PRO A 17 -18.69 15.03 8.30
N GLU A 18 -19.22 15.75 9.29
CA GLU A 18 -18.48 16.27 10.46
C GLU A 18 -17.67 15.18 11.20
N PHE A 19 -18.16 13.93 11.19
CA PHE A 19 -17.41 12.71 11.49
C PHE A 19 -17.95 11.53 10.67
N GLY A 20 -17.07 10.82 9.95
CA GLY A 20 -17.40 9.58 9.25
C GLY A 20 -16.70 8.38 9.89
N ARG A 21 -17.44 7.31 10.17
CA ARG A 21 -16.84 6.02 10.55
C ARG A 21 -16.50 5.23 9.29
N ALA A 22 -15.32 4.63 9.27
CA ALA A 22 -14.86 3.82 8.16
C ALA A 22 -14.02 2.65 8.68
N PRO A 23 -14.40 1.40 8.40
CA PRO A 23 -13.55 0.25 8.69
C PRO A 23 -12.26 0.34 7.87
N GLY A 24 -11.12 -0.01 8.47
CA GLY A 24 -9.82 0.19 7.82
C GLY A 24 -8.68 -0.60 8.44
N GLY A 25 -7.47 -0.14 8.16
CA GLY A 25 -6.20 -0.81 8.45
C GLY A 25 -5.47 -1.11 7.14
N PRO A 26 -4.18 -0.74 6.99
CA PRO A 26 -3.46 -0.95 5.71
C PRO A 26 -3.56 -2.39 5.17
N PRO A 27 -3.39 -3.47 5.99
CA PRO A 27 -3.47 -4.82 5.44
C PRO A 27 -4.91 -5.25 5.05
N SER A 28 -5.95 -4.74 5.72
CA SER A 28 -7.35 -5.07 5.37
C SER A 28 -7.78 -4.33 4.10
N ASN A 29 -7.35 -3.08 3.96
CA ASN A 29 -7.50 -2.27 2.75
C ASN A 29 -6.88 -2.94 1.53
N VAL A 30 -5.62 -3.40 1.63
CA VAL A 30 -4.94 -4.15 0.57
C VAL A 30 -5.74 -5.41 0.21
N ALA A 31 -6.24 -6.17 1.19
CA ALA A 31 -7.02 -7.38 0.94
C ALA A 31 -8.32 -7.10 0.17
N ILE A 32 -9.07 -6.08 0.57
CA ILE A 32 -10.32 -5.67 -0.09
C ILE A 32 -10.04 -5.18 -1.52
N SER A 33 -9.05 -4.30 -1.66
CA SER A 33 -8.64 -3.78 -2.96
C SER A 33 -8.22 -4.92 -3.89
N HIS A 34 -7.44 -5.86 -3.40
CA HIS A 34 -7.00 -7.02 -4.17
C HIS A 34 -8.17 -7.87 -4.67
N VAL A 35 -9.20 -8.10 -3.84
CA VAL A 35 -10.41 -8.84 -4.25
C VAL A 35 -11.23 -8.05 -5.28
N ARG A 36 -11.40 -6.73 -5.11
CA ARG A 36 -12.09 -5.89 -6.11
C ARG A 36 -11.36 -5.82 -7.45
N LEU A 37 -10.03 -5.94 -7.44
CA LEU A 37 -9.19 -6.06 -8.63
C LEU A 37 -9.20 -7.47 -9.25
N GLY A 38 -10.12 -8.34 -8.84
CA GLY A 38 -10.32 -9.68 -9.40
C GLY A 38 -9.44 -10.77 -8.77
N GLY A 39 -8.71 -10.45 -7.70
CA GLY A 39 -7.91 -11.39 -6.93
C GLY A 39 -8.72 -12.20 -5.92
N ARG A 40 -8.02 -13.05 -5.17
CA ARG A 40 -8.55 -13.77 -4.01
C ARG A 40 -7.67 -13.47 -2.81
N ALA A 41 -8.25 -12.98 -1.73
CA ALA A 41 -7.54 -12.67 -0.50
C ALA A 41 -8.17 -13.37 0.70
N ALA A 42 -7.33 -13.71 1.67
CA ALA A 42 -7.73 -14.09 3.01
C ALA A 42 -7.01 -13.17 3.99
N PHE A 43 -7.74 -12.67 4.98
CA PHE A 43 -7.19 -11.81 6.02
C PHE A 43 -6.92 -12.65 7.28
N MET A 44 -5.77 -12.40 7.91
CA MET A 44 -5.35 -13.05 9.16
C MET A 44 -4.97 -11.95 10.15
N GLY A 45 -5.62 -11.97 11.31
CA GLY A 45 -5.52 -10.89 12.29
C GLY A 45 -6.41 -11.16 13.48
N LYS A 46 -6.53 -10.18 14.36
CA LYS A 46 -7.38 -10.26 15.55
C LYS A 46 -8.13 -8.95 15.75
N VAL A 47 -9.40 -9.05 16.13
CA VAL A 47 -10.29 -7.93 16.46
C VAL A 47 -10.86 -8.17 17.86
N GLY A 48 -11.44 -7.14 18.49
CA GLY A 48 -12.19 -7.32 19.73
C GLY A 48 -13.54 -7.98 19.47
N GLU A 49 -14.07 -8.69 20.46
CA GLU A 49 -15.47 -9.12 20.49
C GLU A 49 -16.38 -7.93 20.84
N ASP A 50 -16.49 -7.02 19.88
CA ASP A 50 -17.26 -5.79 19.96
C ASP A 50 -17.87 -5.40 18.60
N GLU A 51 -18.75 -4.41 18.61
CA GLU A 51 -19.46 -3.96 17.40
C GLU A 51 -18.50 -3.52 16.27
N PHE A 52 -17.32 -3.00 16.62
CA PHE A 52 -16.33 -2.58 15.63
C PHE A 52 -15.62 -3.78 14.98
N GLY A 53 -15.30 -4.81 15.76
CA GLY A 53 -14.74 -6.06 15.26
C GLY A 53 -15.72 -6.78 14.33
N ASP A 54 -16.99 -6.85 14.74
CA ASP A 54 -18.07 -7.40 13.91
C ASP A 54 -18.25 -6.63 12.60
N GLU A 55 -18.23 -5.30 12.65
CA GLU A 55 -18.34 -4.44 11.46
C GLU A 55 -17.17 -4.66 10.49
N LEU A 56 -15.93 -4.72 10.99
CA LEU A 56 -14.74 -4.98 10.17
C LEU A 56 -14.82 -6.32 9.44
N VAL A 57 -15.16 -7.38 10.17
CA VAL A 57 -15.27 -8.75 9.61
C VAL A 57 -16.43 -8.84 8.62
N LEU A 58 -17.58 -8.25 8.95
CA LEU A 58 -18.74 -8.18 8.04
C LEU A 58 -18.40 -7.44 6.75
N MET A 59 -17.70 -6.31 6.82
CA MET A 59 -17.31 -5.52 5.66
C MET A 59 -16.37 -6.31 4.76
N MET A 60 -15.31 -6.91 5.31
CA MET A 60 -14.41 -7.79 4.56
C MET A 60 -15.17 -8.93 3.87
N ASN A 61 -16.11 -9.58 4.57
CA ASN A 61 -16.92 -10.66 4.00
C ASN A 61 -17.85 -10.18 2.87
N LYS A 62 -18.47 -8.99 3.00
CA LYS A 62 -19.28 -8.38 1.92
C LYS A 62 -18.44 -8.10 0.68
N GLU A 63 -17.18 -7.71 0.87
CA GLU A 63 -16.20 -7.52 -0.20
C GLU A 63 -15.56 -8.85 -0.67
N ARG A 64 -16.02 -9.99 -0.15
CA ARG A 64 -15.57 -11.36 -0.50
C ARG A 64 -14.14 -11.70 -0.07
N VAL A 65 -13.55 -10.94 0.85
CA VAL A 65 -12.32 -11.32 1.55
C VAL A 65 -12.63 -12.46 2.52
N GLN A 66 -11.79 -13.50 2.53
CA GLN A 66 -11.96 -14.64 3.44
C GLN A 66 -11.45 -14.30 4.84
N THR A 67 -12.30 -14.40 5.85
CA THR A 67 -11.99 -14.01 7.24
C THR A 67 -11.82 -15.18 8.20
N ARG A 68 -11.69 -16.43 7.71
CA ARG A 68 -11.43 -17.62 8.54
C ARG A 68 -10.09 -17.61 9.29
N GLY A 69 -9.22 -16.66 8.97
CA GLY A 69 -7.96 -16.40 9.67
C GLY A 69 -8.09 -15.34 10.78
N VAL A 70 -9.27 -14.75 10.96
CA VAL A 70 -9.53 -13.72 11.97
C VAL A 70 -9.91 -14.36 13.30
N LYS A 71 -9.37 -13.80 14.38
CA LYS A 71 -9.72 -14.14 15.77
C LYS A 71 -10.47 -12.98 16.42
N PHE A 72 -11.32 -13.30 17.37
CA PHE A 72 -11.99 -12.35 18.24
C PHE A 72 -11.36 -12.46 19.64
N ASP A 73 -11.11 -11.32 20.27
CA ASP A 73 -10.58 -11.19 21.61
C ASP A 73 -11.67 -10.66 22.57
N GLU A 74 -12.02 -11.45 23.58
CA GLU A 74 -13.05 -11.05 24.56
C GLU A 74 -12.52 -10.01 25.57
N THR A 75 -11.20 -9.81 25.64
CA THR A 75 -10.53 -9.02 26.69
C THR A 75 -9.99 -7.68 26.21
N VAL A 76 -9.72 -7.56 24.90
CA VAL A 76 -9.14 -6.35 24.30
C VAL A 76 -10.08 -5.83 23.20
N LYS A 77 -10.33 -4.53 23.20
CA LYS A 77 -11.19 -3.87 22.21
C LYS A 77 -10.55 -3.83 20.82
N THR A 78 -11.39 -3.73 19.80
CA THR A 78 -10.97 -3.41 18.43
C THR A 78 -10.32 -2.04 18.37
N GLY A 79 -9.17 -1.94 17.71
CA GLY A 79 -8.43 -0.69 17.54
C GLY A 79 -9.24 0.35 16.76
N CYS A 80 -9.18 1.61 17.19
CA CYS A 80 -9.86 2.73 16.57
C CYS A 80 -8.93 3.94 16.42
N THR A 81 -8.86 4.53 15.22
CA THR A 81 -8.04 5.72 14.95
C THR A 81 -8.93 6.95 14.75
N TYR A 82 -8.64 8.05 15.46
CA TYR A 82 -9.38 9.31 15.38
C TYR A 82 -8.63 10.34 14.53
N MET A 83 -8.90 10.36 13.24
CA MET A 83 -8.28 11.34 12.35
C MET A 83 -8.96 12.70 12.48
N LYS A 84 -8.32 13.66 13.16
CA LYS A 84 -8.76 15.06 13.19
C LYS A 84 -7.90 15.91 12.28
N VAL A 85 -8.44 16.32 11.12
CA VAL A 85 -7.76 17.25 10.21
C VAL A 85 -7.54 18.58 10.92
N LYS A 86 -6.32 18.80 11.43
CA LYS A 86 -5.82 20.12 11.83
C LYS A 86 -4.67 20.48 10.92
N PHE A 87 -4.71 21.67 10.35
CA PHE A 87 -3.55 22.30 9.73
C PHE A 87 -2.77 23.01 10.83
N ASP A 88 -1.47 22.73 10.95
CA ASP A 88 -0.60 23.56 11.77
C ASP A 88 -0.31 24.91 11.07
N GLU A 89 0.47 25.78 11.73
CA GLU A 89 0.86 27.10 11.21
C GLU A 89 1.58 27.03 9.85
N ASN A 90 2.08 25.85 9.48
CA ASN A 90 2.75 25.55 8.21
C ASN A 90 1.87 24.74 7.23
N GLY A 91 0.59 24.53 7.53
CA GLY A 91 -0.34 23.78 6.69
C GLY A 91 -0.18 22.25 6.74
N LYS A 92 0.50 21.67 7.74
CA LYS A 92 0.64 20.21 7.89
C LYS A 92 -0.54 19.59 8.64
N LEU A 93 -1.00 18.44 8.14
CA LEU A 93 -2.06 17.62 8.72
C LEU A 93 -1.59 16.95 10.02
N LYS A 94 -2.30 17.14 11.14
CA LYS A 94 -2.10 16.35 12.37
C LYS A 94 -3.10 15.19 12.46
N MET A 95 -2.65 14.03 12.92
CA MET A 95 -3.47 12.83 13.15
C MET A 95 -3.29 12.37 14.60
N GLU A 96 -4.35 11.86 15.25
CA GLU A 96 -4.30 11.36 16.63
C GLU A 96 -4.83 9.91 16.68
N THR A 97 -4.02 9.00 17.20
CA THR A 97 -4.41 7.59 17.37
C THR A 97 -4.69 7.32 18.85
N VAL A 98 -5.86 6.76 19.16
CA VAL A 98 -6.22 6.31 20.52
C VAL A 98 -6.10 4.79 20.53
N LYS A 99 -5.23 4.18 21.37
CA LYS A 99 -4.96 2.73 21.28
C LYS A 99 -5.15 1.96 22.59
N GLU A 100 -6.22 1.16 22.63
CA GLU A 100 -6.22 -0.24 23.07
C GLU A 100 -6.62 -1.05 21.81
N SER A 101 -5.81 -2.03 21.36
CA SER A 101 -6.05 -2.69 20.07
C SER A 101 -5.77 -4.19 20.10
N ALA A 102 -6.81 -5.00 19.88
CA ALA A 102 -6.73 -6.44 19.74
C ALA A 102 -5.82 -6.89 18.58
N GLU A 103 -5.58 -6.04 17.58
CA GLU A 103 -4.74 -6.39 16.43
C GLU A 103 -3.27 -6.66 16.81
N ASP A 104 -2.82 -6.11 17.95
CA ASP A 104 -1.46 -6.25 18.48
C ASP A 104 -1.28 -7.51 19.35
N SER A 105 -2.30 -8.36 19.48
CA SER A 105 -2.31 -9.51 20.39
C SER A 105 -2.47 -10.88 19.72
N LEU A 106 -2.40 -10.96 18.37
CA LEU A 106 -2.44 -12.25 17.67
C LEU A 106 -1.24 -13.14 18.04
N LEU A 107 -1.54 -14.34 18.53
CA LEU A 107 -0.55 -15.30 18.99
C LEU A 107 -0.13 -16.27 17.89
N SER A 108 1.09 -16.79 18.03
CA SER A 108 1.68 -17.80 17.15
C SER A 108 0.90 -19.12 17.11
N SER A 109 0.07 -19.40 18.12
CA SER A 109 -0.84 -20.56 18.21
C SER A 109 -2.15 -20.33 17.45
N GLU A 110 -2.51 -19.08 17.18
CA GLU A 110 -3.75 -18.69 16.50
C GLU A 110 -3.61 -18.65 14.98
N LEU A 111 -2.38 -18.77 14.46
CA LEU A 111 -2.08 -18.79 13.03
C LEU A 111 -2.86 -19.90 12.31
N ASN A 112 -3.65 -19.52 11.30
CA ASN A 112 -4.34 -20.46 10.44
C ASN A 112 -3.40 -20.96 9.32
N LEU A 113 -2.73 -22.09 9.54
CA LEU A 113 -1.75 -22.63 8.59
C LEU A 113 -2.36 -23.04 7.25
N ALA A 114 -3.66 -23.39 7.21
CA ALA A 114 -4.34 -23.71 5.94
C ALA A 114 -4.43 -22.47 5.04
N VAL A 115 -4.71 -21.30 5.61
CA VAL A 115 -4.67 -20.02 4.89
C VAL A 115 -3.27 -19.75 4.33
N LEU A 116 -2.22 -19.90 5.14
CA LEU A 116 -0.83 -19.68 4.69
C LEU A 116 -0.42 -20.66 3.58
N LYS A 117 -0.93 -21.89 3.62
CA LYS A 117 -0.64 -22.92 2.60
C LYS A 117 -1.26 -22.62 1.24
N GLU A 118 -2.42 -21.96 1.21
CA GLU A 118 -3.11 -21.58 -0.02
C GLU A 118 -2.57 -20.27 -0.63
N ALA A 119 -1.94 -19.43 0.18
CA ALA A 119 -1.48 -18.11 -0.22
C ALA A 119 -0.21 -18.17 -1.08
N ARG A 120 -0.25 -17.53 -2.25
CA ARG A 120 0.94 -17.34 -3.11
C ARG A 120 1.82 -16.19 -2.64
N ILE A 121 1.22 -15.21 -1.98
CA ILE A 121 1.90 -14.04 -1.43
C ILE A 121 1.37 -13.82 -0.02
N PHE A 122 2.28 -13.67 0.95
CA PHE A 122 1.99 -13.27 2.31
C PHE A 122 2.41 -11.80 2.48
N HIS A 123 1.42 -10.93 2.64
CA HIS A 123 1.58 -9.49 2.78
C HIS A 123 1.49 -9.05 4.25
N PHE A 124 2.36 -8.14 4.68
CA PHE A 124 2.27 -7.49 6.00
C PHE A 124 2.87 -6.08 5.98
N ASN A 125 2.47 -5.27 6.95
CA ASN A 125 2.95 -3.90 7.16
C ASN A 125 3.87 -3.79 8.40
N SER A 126 4.68 -2.71 8.52
CA SER A 126 5.63 -2.60 9.64
C SER A 126 5.00 -2.39 11.02
N GLU A 127 3.73 -1.98 11.12
CA GLU A 127 2.97 -1.86 12.38
C GLU A 127 3.10 -3.13 13.23
N VAL A 128 3.06 -4.31 12.62
CA VAL A 128 3.18 -5.62 13.28
C VAL A 128 4.51 -5.79 14.06
N LEU A 129 5.54 -5.00 13.71
CA LEU A 129 6.85 -5.02 14.35
C LEU A 129 6.91 -4.10 15.58
N THR A 130 5.86 -3.35 15.88
CA THR A 130 5.83 -2.48 17.07
C THR A 130 5.50 -3.25 18.35
N SER A 131 4.74 -4.35 18.24
CA SER A 131 4.37 -5.22 19.36
C SER A 131 5.29 -6.45 19.48
N PRO A 132 5.91 -6.72 20.67
CA PRO A 132 6.76 -7.90 20.87
C PRO A 132 6.09 -9.25 20.63
N SER A 133 4.81 -9.40 21.02
CA SER A 133 4.03 -10.64 20.79
C SER A 133 3.86 -10.87 19.29
N MET A 134 3.45 -9.84 18.55
CA MET A 134 3.23 -9.89 17.10
C MET A 134 4.50 -10.19 16.32
N ARG A 135 5.68 -9.71 16.75
CA ARG A 135 6.96 -10.05 16.11
C ARG A 135 7.16 -11.56 16.02
N SER A 136 6.92 -12.28 17.13
CA SER A 136 7.09 -13.74 17.16
C SER A 136 6.13 -14.44 16.20
N THR A 137 4.86 -14.01 16.20
CA THR A 137 3.80 -14.50 15.34
C THR A 137 4.10 -14.25 13.86
N LEU A 138 4.56 -13.05 13.51
CA LEU A 138 4.97 -12.69 12.16
C LEU A 138 6.08 -13.61 11.66
N PHE A 139 7.17 -13.78 12.42
CA PHE A 139 8.29 -14.58 11.94
C PHE A 139 7.94 -16.07 11.79
N LYS A 140 6.99 -16.56 12.60
CA LYS A 140 6.43 -17.91 12.43
C LYS A 140 5.56 -17.99 11.17
N ALA A 141 4.73 -16.98 10.89
CA ALA A 141 3.94 -16.90 9.67
C ALA A 141 4.84 -16.85 8.42
N ILE A 142 5.88 -15.99 8.42
CA ILE A 142 6.88 -15.91 7.34
C ILE A 142 7.55 -17.26 7.11
N ALA A 143 7.97 -17.95 8.17
CA ALA A 143 8.60 -19.27 8.06
C ALA A 143 7.68 -20.30 7.41
N TRP A 144 6.40 -20.34 7.79
CA TRP A 144 5.41 -21.23 7.18
C TRP A 144 5.08 -20.86 5.74
N SER A 145 4.87 -19.58 5.44
CA SER A 145 4.61 -19.09 4.08
C SER A 145 5.75 -19.48 3.13
N LYS A 146 7.02 -19.25 3.51
CA LYS A 146 8.17 -19.70 2.72
C LYS A 146 8.23 -21.21 2.58
N LYS A 147 7.94 -21.98 3.64
CA LYS A 147 7.88 -23.44 3.58
C LYS A 147 6.80 -23.96 2.62
N PHE A 148 5.71 -23.22 2.42
CA PHE A 148 4.66 -23.55 1.45
C PHE A 148 4.92 -22.96 0.05
N GLY A 149 6.05 -22.30 -0.17
CA GLY A 149 6.42 -21.69 -1.45
C GLY A 149 5.78 -20.32 -1.72
N GLY A 150 5.17 -19.70 -0.71
CA GLY A 150 4.63 -18.34 -0.81
C GLY A 150 5.73 -17.28 -0.76
N LEU A 151 5.56 -16.22 -1.54
CA LEU A 151 6.43 -15.03 -1.50
C LEU A 151 6.05 -14.14 -0.32
N ILE A 152 7.05 -13.49 0.26
CA ILE A 152 6.87 -12.53 1.35
C ILE A 152 6.88 -11.13 0.77
N PHE A 153 5.75 -10.43 0.88
CA PHE A 153 5.61 -9.04 0.49
C PHE A 153 5.61 -8.19 1.75
N PHE A 154 6.62 -7.35 1.90
CA PHE A 154 6.72 -6.40 3.00
C PHE A 154 6.42 -4.99 2.47
N ASP A 155 5.22 -4.50 2.75
CA ASP A 155 4.85 -3.10 2.56
C ASP A 155 5.33 -2.35 3.81
N LEU A 156 6.26 -1.40 3.65
CA LEU A 156 6.87 -0.80 4.82
C LEU A 156 5.87 0.00 5.64
N ASN A 157 5.03 0.85 5.02
CA ASN A 157 3.96 1.64 5.65
C ASN A 157 4.29 2.05 7.12
N LEU A 158 5.31 2.88 7.30
CA LEU A 158 5.90 3.20 8.61
C LEU A 158 4.87 3.93 9.50
N PRO A 159 4.54 3.38 10.68
CA PRO A 159 3.75 4.11 11.67
C PRO A 159 4.60 5.15 12.40
N LEU A 160 3.94 6.17 12.96
CA LEU A 160 4.58 7.32 13.64
C LEU A 160 5.71 6.95 14.62
N PRO A 161 5.62 5.89 15.45
CA PRO A 161 6.72 5.52 16.35
C PRO A 161 8.02 5.17 15.63
N LEU A 162 7.96 4.66 14.40
CA LEU A 162 9.12 4.30 13.58
C LEU A 162 9.68 5.49 12.77
N TRP A 163 9.02 6.65 12.78
CA TRP A 163 9.57 7.87 12.17
C TRP A 163 10.56 8.63 13.07
N ARG A 164 10.78 8.16 14.31
CA ARG A 164 11.58 8.89 15.30
C ARG A 164 13.09 8.81 15.09
N SER A 165 13.58 7.71 14.53
CA SER A 165 15.02 7.49 14.36
C SER A 165 15.25 6.46 13.27
N ARG A 166 15.90 6.88 12.19
CA ARG A 166 16.31 6.02 11.08
C ARG A 166 17.01 4.75 11.57
N ASP A 167 18.01 4.91 12.43
CA ASP A 167 18.87 3.80 12.85
C ASP A 167 18.09 2.78 13.69
N LYS A 168 17.26 3.23 14.63
CA LYS A 168 16.36 2.35 15.41
C LYS A 168 15.34 1.65 14.51
N THR A 169 14.80 2.35 13.53
CA THR A 169 13.84 1.77 12.59
C THR A 169 14.51 0.71 11.73
N ARG A 170 15.71 0.96 11.22
CA ARG A 170 16.53 -0.05 10.52
C ARG A 170 16.75 -1.27 11.40
N GLU A 171 17.08 -1.11 12.69
CA GLU A 171 17.24 -2.25 13.61
C GLU A 171 15.96 -3.07 13.77
N VAL A 172 14.80 -2.42 13.93
CA VAL A 172 13.50 -3.07 14.11
C VAL A 172 13.11 -3.85 12.85
N ILE A 173 13.24 -3.25 11.66
CA ILE A 173 12.79 -3.87 10.41
C ILE A 173 13.79 -4.86 9.82
N LYS A 174 15.09 -4.78 10.16
CA LYS A 174 16.19 -5.56 9.52
C LYS A 174 15.87 -7.04 9.33
N LYS A 175 15.31 -7.70 10.35
CA LYS A 175 15.00 -9.13 10.30
C LYS A 175 13.85 -9.45 9.35
N ALA A 176 12.82 -8.61 9.30
CA ALA A 176 11.69 -8.76 8.39
C ALA A 176 12.10 -8.39 6.96
N TRP A 177 12.84 -7.29 6.82
CA TRP A 177 13.45 -6.81 5.57
C TRP A 177 14.23 -7.93 4.88
N ASN A 178 15.21 -8.53 5.56
CA ASN A 178 16.04 -9.62 5.00
C ASN A 178 15.27 -10.92 4.71
N LYS A 179 14.01 -11.03 5.11
CA LYS A 179 13.13 -12.17 4.81
C LYS A 179 12.13 -11.86 3.72
N ALA A 180 11.93 -10.60 3.34
CA ALA A 180 11.03 -10.23 2.28
C ALA A 180 11.58 -10.71 0.93
N ASP A 181 10.69 -11.11 0.02
CA ASP A 181 11.05 -11.38 -1.37
C ASP A 181 10.65 -10.18 -2.25
N ILE A 182 9.67 -9.39 -1.80
CA ILE A 182 9.21 -8.15 -2.42
C ILE A 182 9.07 -7.11 -1.32
N ILE A 183 9.58 -5.91 -1.55
CA ILE A 183 9.44 -4.78 -0.64
C ILE A 183 8.81 -3.62 -1.39
N GLU A 184 7.88 -2.94 -0.75
CA GLU A 184 7.38 -1.63 -1.19
C GLU A 184 7.68 -0.59 -0.11
N VAL A 185 8.15 0.57 -0.56
CA VAL A 185 8.34 1.77 0.26
C VAL A 185 7.81 2.96 -0.50
N SER A 186 7.27 3.94 0.19
CA SER A 186 7.09 5.27 -0.38
C SER A 186 8.43 5.99 -0.56
N ARG A 187 8.46 7.00 -1.41
CA ARG A 187 9.62 7.88 -1.62
C ARG A 187 10.11 8.48 -0.30
N GLN A 188 9.19 8.95 0.55
CA GLN A 188 9.52 9.55 1.84
C GLN A 188 10.18 8.52 2.77
N GLU A 189 9.65 7.30 2.81
CA GLU A 189 10.21 6.23 3.64
C GLU A 189 11.58 5.78 3.14
N LEU A 190 11.77 5.67 1.81
CA LEU A 190 13.06 5.37 1.22
C LEU A 190 14.11 6.40 1.65
N GLU A 191 13.81 7.68 1.45
CA GLU A 191 14.74 8.75 1.75
C GLU A 191 15.04 8.83 3.26
N PHE A 192 14.05 8.60 4.11
CA PHE A 192 14.23 8.45 5.55
C PHE A 192 15.18 7.30 5.92
N LEU A 193 15.03 6.13 5.27
CA LEU A 193 15.90 4.97 5.51
C LEU A 193 17.34 5.15 4.99
N LEU A 194 17.54 6.03 4.01
CA LEU A 194 18.85 6.39 3.46
C LEU A 194 19.47 7.56 4.23
N ASP A 195 19.11 8.79 3.86
CA ASP A 195 19.61 10.05 4.43
C ASP A 195 18.63 11.18 4.08
N GLU A 196 17.64 11.39 4.95
CA GLU A 196 16.56 12.35 4.74
C GLU A 196 17.10 13.76 4.45
N GLU A 197 18.09 14.22 5.23
CA GLU A 197 18.64 15.57 5.07
C GLU A 197 19.38 15.75 3.74
N TYR A 198 20.11 14.73 3.28
CA TYR A 198 20.76 14.76 1.97
C TYR A 198 19.71 14.94 0.86
N TYR A 199 18.63 14.17 0.90
CA TYR A 199 17.57 14.26 -0.11
C TYR A 199 16.71 15.53 0.04
N GLU A 200 16.47 16.05 1.25
CA GLU A 200 15.87 17.38 1.45
C GLU A 200 16.71 18.48 0.80
N ARG A 201 18.03 18.49 1.03
CA ARG A 201 18.94 19.46 0.38
C ARG A 201 18.97 19.30 -1.14
N LYS A 202 19.01 18.06 -1.63
CA LYS A 202 18.96 17.73 -3.07
C LYS A 202 17.66 18.21 -3.72
N ARG A 203 16.56 18.26 -2.95
CA ARG A 203 15.24 18.74 -3.35
C ARG A 203 14.98 20.21 -3.05
N ASN A 204 15.96 21.03 -2.66
CA ASN A 204 15.72 22.43 -2.31
C ASN A 204 15.35 23.28 -3.56
N TYR A 205 14.14 23.04 -4.08
CA TYR A 205 13.49 23.61 -5.26
C TYR A 205 12.10 24.13 -4.86
N ARG A 206 11.57 25.09 -5.63
CA ARG A 206 10.21 25.60 -5.43
C ARG A 206 9.20 24.56 -5.95
N PRO A 207 8.28 24.03 -5.12
CA PRO A 207 7.29 23.07 -5.59
C PRO A 207 6.51 23.60 -6.80
N GLN A 208 6.60 22.89 -7.92
CA GLN A 208 5.82 23.18 -9.13
C GLN A 208 4.51 22.39 -9.02
N TYR A 209 3.48 23.03 -8.50
CA TYR A 209 2.18 22.40 -8.27
C TYR A 209 1.33 22.17 -9.54
N TYR A 210 1.82 22.57 -10.72
CA TYR A 210 1.04 22.57 -11.96
C TYR A 210 1.85 22.03 -13.13
N ALA A 211 1.36 20.99 -13.81
CA ALA A 211 1.75 20.64 -15.17
C ALA A 211 0.55 20.85 -16.11
N GLU A 212 0.76 21.55 -17.21
CA GLU A 212 -0.25 21.87 -18.23
C GLU A 212 -0.39 20.76 -19.28
N SER A 213 0.52 19.76 -19.31
CA SER A 213 0.46 18.62 -20.24
C SER A 213 1.24 17.38 -19.76
N PHE A 214 0.92 16.19 -20.31
CA PHE A 214 1.68 14.94 -20.08
C PHE A 214 3.15 15.04 -20.54
N ASP A 215 3.44 15.78 -21.61
CA ASP A 215 4.84 16.01 -22.01
C ASP A 215 5.58 16.95 -21.03
N GLN A 216 4.88 17.83 -20.29
CA GLN A 216 5.48 18.58 -19.19
C GLN A 216 5.83 17.68 -18.00
N THR A 217 5.05 16.64 -17.67
CA THR A 217 5.40 15.72 -16.57
C THR A 217 6.66 14.89 -16.90
N LYS A 218 6.90 14.60 -18.18
CA LYS A 218 8.16 14.00 -18.68
C LYS A 218 9.35 14.96 -18.63
N LYS A 219 9.10 16.27 -18.75
CA LYS A 219 10.13 17.34 -18.80
C LYS A 219 10.29 18.12 -17.49
N ARG A 220 9.59 17.74 -16.42
CA ARG A 220 9.84 18.30 -15.09
C ARG A 220 11.30 18.07 -14.74
N ARG A 221 11.98 19.14 -14.31
CA ARG A 221 13.39 19.13 -13.91
C ARG A 221 13.67 18.21 -12.71
N ASP A 222 12.64 17.60 -12.14
CA ASP A 222 12.64 16.85 -10.87
C ASP A 222 12.55 15.32 -11.08
N TYR A 223 12.78 14.84 -12.31
CA TYR A 223 12.91 13.40 -12.57
C TYR A 223 14.19 12.87 -11.90
N TYR A 224 14.01 12.08 -10.84
CA TYR A 224 15.09 11.40 -10.16
C TYR A 224 14.77 9.93 -9.98
N HIS A 225 15.52 9.05 -10.65
CA HIS A 225 15.54 7.62 -10.35
C HIS A 225 16.82 7.33 -9.55
N TYR A 226 16.67 6.71 -8.38
CA TYR A 226 17.78 6.45 -7.48
C TYR A 226 18.73 5.45 -8.13
N THR A 227 20.04 5.69 -8.01
CA THR A 227 21.02 4.78 -8.61
C THR A 227 21.11 3.48 -7.82
N ARG A 228 21.66 2.43 -8.43
CA ARG A 228 21.88 1.15 -7.71
C ARG A 228 22.79 1.31 -6.51
N GLU A 229 23.75 2.24 -6.56
CA GLU A 229 24.62 2.56 -5.43
C GLU A 229 23.83 3.17 -4.27
N GLU A 230 22.90 4.08 -4.55
CA GLU A 230 22.01 4.66 -3.52
C GLU A 230 21.07 3.62 -2.92
N ILE A 231 20.59 2.66 -3.71
CA ILE A 231 19.70 1.57 -3.26
C ILE A 231 20.47 0.44 -2.54
N SER A 232 21.75 0.27 -2.85
CA SER A 232 22.58 -0.84 -2.33
C SER A 232 22.50 -1.07 -0.82
N PRO A 233 22.39 -0.05 0.07
CA PRO A 233 22.31 -0.28 1.51
C PRO A 233 20.99 -0.90 1.98
N LEU A 234 19.99 -0.98 1.10
CA LEU A 234 18.66 -1.55 1.32
C LEU A 234 18.46 -2.85 0.53
N TRP A 235 19.39 -3.22 -0.33
CA TRP A 235 19.31 -4.44 -1.12
C TRP A 235 19.80 -5.67 -0.33
N HIS A 236 19.24 -6.84 -0.60
CA HIS A 236 19.76 -8.13 -0.15
C HIS A 236 19.54 -9.20 -1.23
N ASP A 237 20.36 -10.25 -1.24
CA ASP A 237 20.39 -11.24 -2.34
C ASP A 237 19.08 -12.00 -2.55
N GLY A 238 18.28 -12.15 -1.49
CA GLY A 238 16.95 -12.75 -1.56
C GLY A 238 15.85 -11.84 -2.15
N LEU A 239 16.13 -10.56 -2.37
CA LEU A 239 15.13 -9.58 -2.80
C LEU A 239 14.90 -9.70 -4.31
N LYS A 240 13.64 -9.90 -4.71
CA LYS A 240 13.23 -9.97 -6.11
C LYS A 240 12.80 -8.62 -6.64
N PHE A 241 12.13 -7.83 -5.78
CA PHE A 241 11.65 -6.51 -6.10
C PHE A 241 11.81 -5.55 -4.93
N LEU A 242 12.33 -4.37 -5.22
CA LEU A 242 12.10 -3.16 -4.41
C LEU A 242 11.27 -2.20 -5.24
N PHE A 243 10.05 -1.89 -4.80
CA PHE A 243 9.21 -0.83 -5.35
C PHE A 243 9.33 0.42 -4.51
N VAL A 244 9.48 1.57 -5.17
CA VAL A 244 9.46 2.89 -4.53
C VAL A 244 8.31 3.70 -5.11
N THR A 245 7.26 3.93 -4.34
CA THR A 245 6.09 4.69 -4.78
C THR A 245 6.23 6.17 -4.44
N ASP A 246 5.97 7.04 -5.40
CA ASP A 246 5.83 8.48 -5.20
C ASP A 246 4.35 8.83 -5.39
N GLY A 247 3.50 8.29 -4.51
CA GLY A 247 2.05 8.28 -4.71
C GLY A 247 1.65 7.59 -6.01
N THR A 248 0.71 8.18 -6.74
CA THR A 248 0.28 7.72 -8.08
C THR A 248 1.10 8.35 -9.21
N LEU A 249 2.05 9.22 -8.88
CA LEU A 249 2.87 9.93 -9.86
C LEU A 249 3.94 9.02 -10.46
N ARG A 250 4.62 8.20 -9.65
CA ARG A 250 5.69 7.30 -10.12
C ARG A 250 5.76 6.03 -9.30
N ILE A 251 6.15 4.94 -9.95
CA ILE A 251 6.61 3.73 -9.30
C ILE A 251 8.01 3.45 -9.85
N HIS A 252 9.04 3.67 -9.04
CA HIS A 252 10.37 3.15 -9.34
C HIS A 252 10.41 1.67 -8.95
N TYR A 253 11.16 0.88 -9.70
CA TYR A 253 11.33 -0.54 -9.40
C TYR A 253 12.79 -0.93 -9.59
N TYR A 254 13.24 -1.86 -8.75
CA TYR A 254 14.57 -2.45 -8.82
C TYR A 254 14.45 -3.96 -8.71
N THR A 255 15.10 -4.65 -9.64
CA THR A 255 15.23 -6.12 -9.69
C THR A 255 16.71 -6.50 -9.75
N PRO A 256 17.05 -7.79 -9.58
CA PRO A 256 18.41 -8.26 -9.83
C PRO A 256 18.92 -7.97 -11.26
N LEU A 257 18.02 -7.91 -12.26
CA LEU A 257 18.38 -7.88 -13.68
C LEU A 257 18.27 -6.49 -14.31
N PHE A 258 17.29 -5.70 -13.86
CA PHE A 258 16.95 -4.40 -14.42
C PHE A 258 16.25 -3.51 -13.38
N ASP A 259 16.22 -2.22 -13.66
CA ASP A 259 15.53 -1.19 -12.87
C ASP A 259 14.95 -0.14 -13.81
N GLY A 260 14.05 0.67 -13.27
CA GLY A 260 13.43 1.73 -14.03
C GLY A 260 12.27 2.38 -13.29
N VAL A 261 11.45 3.10 -14.04
CA VAL A 261 10.34 3.87 -13.48
C VAL A 261 9.15 3.88 -14.42
N VAL A 262 8.00 3.54 -13.87
CA VAL A 262 6.72 3.81 -14.51
C VAL A 262 6.23 5.17 -14.08
N VAL A 263 6.11 6.05 -15.06
CA VAL A 263 5.50 7.37 -14.88
C VAL A 263 4.00 7.20 -14.92
N GLY A 264 3.36 7.58 -13.83
CA GLY A 264 1.93 7.70 -13.67
C GLY A 264 1.37 8.96 -14.29
N THR A 265 0.14 9.28 -13.90
CA THR A 265 -0.36 10.64 -14.01
C THR A 265 -0.19 11.30 -12.67
N GLU A 266 0.21 12.56 -12.69
CA GLU A 266 0.27 13.37 -11.48
C GLU A 266 -1.02 13.22 -10.67
N ASP A 267 -0.87 13.30 -9.34
CA ASP A 267 -1.87 13.87 -8.45
C ASP A 267 -2.77 14.76 -9.29
N VAL A 268 -3.99 14.32 -9.56
CA VAL A 268 -4.97 15.18 -10.18
C VAL A 268 -5.16 16.26 -9.13
N LEU A 269 -4.45 17.40 -9.33
CA LEU A 269 -4.61 18.70 -8.70
C LEU A 269 -5.87 18.66 -7.88
N ILE A 270 -5.83 18.55 -6.54
CA ILE A 270 -7.00 18.43 -5.65
C ILE A 270 -8.26 18.70 -6.46
N THR A 271 -8.74 17.67 -7.16
CA THR A 271 -9.75 17.97 -8.17
C THR A 271 -10.99 18.22 -7.35
N PRO A 272 -12.02 18.85 -7.91
CA PRO A 272 -13.34 18.72 -7.30
C PRO A 272 -13.70 17.25 -6.98
N PHE A 273 -13.02 16.26 -7.58
CA PHE A 273 -13.21 14.82 -7.42
C PHE A 273 -12.21 14.11 -6.49
N THR A 274 -11.14 14.77 -6.04
CA THR A 274 -10.16 14.14 -5.13
C THR A 274 -10.77 14.13 -3.73
N CYS A 275 -11.20 12.95 -3.29
CA CYS A 275 -12.02 12.76 -2.11
C CYS A 275 -11.18 12.39 -0.89
N ASP A 276 -10.44 11.28 -0.97
CA ASP A 276 -9.72 10.67 0.15
C ASP A 276 -8.44 9.99 -0.36
N ARG A 277 -7.28 10.30 0.23
CA ARG A 277 -5.99 9.69 -0.15
C ARG A 277 -5.60 8.50 0.74
N THR A 278 -6.32 8.27 1.83
CA THR A 278 -5.94 7.37 2.94
C THR A 278 -5.73 5.92 2.52
N GLY A 279 -6.30 5.46 1.39
CA GLY A 279 -6.13 4.10 0.87
C GLY A 279 -5.43 4.00 -0.49
N SER A 280 -4.93 5.11 -1.04
CA SER A 280 -4.40 5.09 -2.42
C SER A 280 -3.12 4.25 -2.58
N GLY A 281 -2.23 4.28 -1.58
CA GLY A 281 -1.06 3.39 -1.52
C GLY A 281 -1.46 1.92 -1.44
N ASP A 282 -2.41 1.58 -0.56
CA ASP A 282 -2.94 0.22 -0.42
C ASP A 282 -3.50 -0.31 -1.75
N ALA A 283 -4.15 0.56 -2.56
CA ALA A 283 -4.65 0.20 -3.88
C ALA A 283 -3.53 -0.07 -4.90
N VAL A 284 -2.43 0.70 -4.84
CA VAL A 284 -1.23 0.45 -5.66
C VAL A 284 -0.60 -0.89 -5.28
N VAL A 285 -0.38 -1.14 -3.99
CA VAL A 285 0.18 -2.41 -3.47
C VAL A 285 -0.69 -3.61 -3.87
N ALA A 286 -2.01 -3.48 -3.75
CA ALA A 286 -2.96 -4.50 -4.19
C ALA A 286 -2.88 -4.76 -5.71
N GLY A 287 -2.71 -3.69 -6.51
CA GLY A 287 -2.52 -3.76 -7.96
C GLY A 287 -1.22 -4.46 -8.35
N ILE A 288 -0.10 -4.12 -7.70
CA ILE A 288 1.19 -4.79 -7.89
C ILE A 288 1.05 -6.28 -7.55
N THR A 289 0.50 -6.60 -6.38
CA THR A 289 0.29 -7.98 -5.91
C THR A 289 -0.60 -8.78 -6.87
N ARG A 290 -1.67 -8.16 -7.39
CA ARG A 290 -2.56 -8.77 -8.38
C ARG A 290 -1.83 -9.11 -9.67
N LYS A 291 -0.99 -8.21 -10.16
CA LYS A 291 -0.26 -8.45 -11.41
C LYS A 291 0.88 -9.43 -11.25
N LEU A 292 1.63 -9.40 -10.15
CA LEU A 292 2.66 -10.41 -9.86
C LEU A 292 2.08 -11.84 -9.79
N THR A 293 0.84 -12.00 -9.35
CA THR A 293 0.18 -13.32 -9.28
C THR A 293 -0.43 -13.81 -10.60
N THR A 294 -0.60 -12.91 -11.58
CA THR A 294 -1.21 -13.22 -12.89
C THR A 294 -0.25 -13.14 -14.07
N TYR A 295 0.84 -12.41 -13.92
CA TYR A 295 1.90 -12.20 -14.92
C TYR A 295 3.26 -12.48 -14.26
N PRO A 296 3.62 -13.76 -14.02
CA PRO A 296 4.92 -14.11 -13.45
C PRO A 296 6.10 -13.68 -14.34
N GLU A 297 5.87 -13.37 -15.61
CA GLU A 297 6.88 -12.81 -16.53
C GLU A 297 7.38 -11.44 -16.07
N MET A 298 6.64 -10.74 -15.19
CA MET A 298 7.10 -9.47 -14.59
C MET A 298 8.47 -9.61 -13.90
N PHE A 299 8.80 -10.79 -13.37
CA PHE A 299 10.10 -11.04 -12.70
C PHE A 299 11.30 -11.03 -13.66
N GLU A 300 11.07 -11.22 -14.96
CA GLU A 300 12.13 -11.46 -15.95
C GLU A 300 12.04 -10.52 -17.15
N ASN A 301 10.90 -9.87 -17.36
CA ASN A 301 10.63 -9.03 -18.53
C ASN A 301 10.20 -7.61 -18.10
N GLN A 302 11.08 -6.64 -18.37
CA GLN A 302 10.87 -5.24 -18.03
C GLN A 302 9.63 -4.65 -18.72
N ASP A 303 9.39 -4.94 -20.00
CA ASP A 303 8.24 -4.40 -20.72
C ASP A 303 6.92 -4.89 -20.13
N VAL A 304 6.85 -6.18 -19.77
CA VAL A 304 5.68 -6.76 -19.10
C VAL A 304 5.51 -6.13 -17.72
N LEU A 305 6.58 -5.97 -16.96
CA LEU A 305 6.56 -5.29 -15.66
C LEU A 305 5.98 -3.88 -15.79
N GLU A 306 6.56 -3.04 -16.65
CA GLU A 306 6.12 -1.66 -16.81
C GLU A 306 4.64 -1.58 -17.24
N ARG A 307 4.24 -2.44 -18.19
CA ARG A 307 2.84 -2.60 -18.63
C ARG A 307 1.89 -2.89 -17.48
N GLN A 308 2.30 -3.75 -16.56
CA GLN A 308 1.47 -4.14 -15.43
C GLN A 308 1.52 -3.13 -14.27
N LEU A 309 2.65 -2.47 -14.02
CA LEU A 309 2.72 -1.39 -13.03
C LEU A 309 1.82 -0.20 -13.39
N ARG A 310 1.61 0.08 -14.69
CA ARG A 310 0.61 1.06 -15.14
C ARG A 310 -0.82 0.73 -14.67
N PHE A 311 -1.15 -0.55 -14.51
CA PHE A 311 -2.43 -0.98 -13.92
C PHE A 311 -2.48 -0.65 -12.42
N ALA A 312 -1.38 -0.89 -11.69
CA ALA A 312 -1.30 -0.55 -10.27
C ALA A 312 -1.44 0.97 -10.03
N VAL A 313 -0.81 1.79 -10.87
CA VAL A 313 -0.99 3.25 -10.86
C VAL A 313 -2.45 3.63 -11.08
N ALA A 314 -3.11 3.05 -12.10
CA ALA A 314 -4.52 3.31 -12.36
C ALA A 314 -5.44 2.91 -11.19
N ALA A 315 -5.10 1.83 -10.46
CA ALA A 315 -5.84 1.43 -9.26
C ALA A 315 -5.70 2.49 -8.16
N GLY A 316 -4.48 2.99 -7.91
CA GLY A 316 -4.24 4.08 -6.98
C GLY A 316 -5.04 5.35 -7.32
N ILE A 317 -5.06 5.75 -8.59
CA ILE A 317 -5.77 6.96 -9.06
C ILE A 317 -7.27 6.85 -8.79
N ILE A 318 -7.91 5.74 -9.19
CA ILE A 318 -9.35 5.57 -8.96
C ILE A 318 -9.66 5.54 -7.46
N SER A 319 -8.77 4.94 -6.66
CA SER A 319 -8.93 4.94 -5.19
C SER A 319 -8.96 6.35 -4.61
N GLN A 320 -8.22 7.31 -5.18
CA GLN A 320 -8.23 8.72 -4.74
C GLN A 320 -9.52 9.46 -5.12
N TRP A 321 -10.16 9.06 -6.23
CA TRP A 321 -11.45 9.61 -6.65
C TRP A 321 -12.62 9.05 -5.83
N THR A 322 -12.44 7.87 -5.25
CA THR A 322 -13.39 7.30 -4.31
C THR A 322 -13.14 7.82 -2.89
N ILE A 323 -14.18 7.83 -2.08
CA ILE A 323 -14.00 7.92 -0.62
C ILE A 323 -13.44 6.56 -0.19
N GLY A 324 -12.13 6.34 -0.31
CA GLY A 324 -11.52 5.02 -0.26
C GLY A 324 -11.98 4.18 0.94
N ALA A 325 -12.07 4.79 2.12
CA ALA A 325 -12.48 4.13 3.35
C ALA A 325 -14.02 3.91 3.48
N VAL A 326 -14.86 4.65 2.73
CA VAL A 326 -16.33 4.66 2.89
C VAL A 326 -17.08 4.09 1.66
N ARG A 327 -16.60 4.39 0.45
CA ARG A 327 -17.19 3.98 -0.85
C ARG A 327 -16.38 2.87 -1.56
N GLY A 328 -15.19 2.55 -1.03
CA GLY A 328 -14.36 1.38 -1.34
C GLY A 328 -13.47 1.50 -2.58
N PHE A 329 -12.65 0.45 -2.79
CA PHE A 329 -11.58 0.35 -3.79
C PHE A 329 -12.04 0.15 -5.26
N PRO A 330 -11.17 0.37 -6.27
CA PRO A 330 -11.52 0.20 -7.68
C PRO A 330 -11.80 -1.25 -8.08
N THR A 331 -12.60 -1.42 -9.15
CA THR A 331 -12.80 -2.73 -9.81
C THR A 331 -11.78 -2.96 -10.92
N GLU A 332 -11.49 -4.23 -11.22
CA GLU A 332 -10.57 -4.61 -12.32
C GLU A 332 -10.91 -3.92 -13.66
N SER A 333 -12.20 -3.90 -14.04
CA SER A 333 -12.64 -3.26 -15.28
C SER A 333 -12.43 -1.76 -15.27
N ALA A 334 -12.74 -1.08 -14.15
CA ALA A 334 -12.52 0.36 -14.04
C ALA A 334 -11.03 0.70 -14.12
N THR A 335 -10.18 -0.07 -13.44
CA THR A 335 -8.72 0.09 -13.48
C THR A 335 -8.16 -0.15 -14.88
N GLN A 336 -8.60 -1.22 -15.56
CA GLN A 336 -8.15 -1.52 -16.92
C GLN A 336 -8.58 -0.43 -17.91
N ASN A 337 -9.83 0.04 -17.84
CA ASN A 337 -10.34 1.13 -18.67
C ASN A 337 -9.54 2.42 -18.47
N LEU A 338 -9.24 2.80 -17.23
CA LEU A 338 -8.44 4.00 -16.97
C LEU A 338 -7.01 3.85 -17.49
N LYS A 339 -6.39 2.67 -17.29
CA LYS A 339 -5.06 2.39 -17.85
C LYS A 339 -5.06 2.60 -19.38
N GLU A 340 -6.06 2.11 -20.10
CA GLU A 340 -6.13 2.27 -21.56
C GLU A 340 -6.37 3.72 -22.01
N GLN A 341 -7.12 4.50 -21.22
CA GLN A 341 -7.32 5.93 -21.47
C GLN A 341 -6.05 6.76 -21.24
N VAL A 342 -5.30 6.43 -20.19
CA VAL A 342 -4.09 7.18 -19.79
C VAL A 342 -2.88 6.79 -20.64
N TYR A 343 -2.73 5.50 -20.94
CA TYR A 343 -1.58 4.96 -21.67
C TYR A 343 -2.04 4.46 -23.05
N VAL A 344 -2.22 5.40 -23.98
CA VAL A 344 -2.71 5.11 -25.34
C VAL A 344 -1.76 4.15 -26.07
N PRO A 345 -2.27 3.12 -26.76
CA PRO A 345 -1.46 2.11 -27.45
C PRO A 345 -0.46 2.59 -28.51
N SER A 346 -0.53 3.84 -28.96
CA SER A 346 0.41 4.37 -29.95
C SER A 346 1.81 4.69 -29.39
N MET A 347 2.08 4.33 -28.13
CA MET A 347 3.40 4.39 -27.48
C MET A 347 3.95 3.00 -27.11
N TRP A 348 3.50 1.92 -27.78
CA TRP A 348 4.02 0.55 -27.60
C TRP A 348 5.26 0.26 -28.42
#